data_AF-A0A7V5M656-F1
#
_entry.id   AF-A0A7V5M656-F1
#
_cell.length_a   1.000
_cell.length_b   1.000
_cell.length_c   1.000
_cell.angle_alpha   90.00
_cell.angle_beta   90.00
_cell.angle_gamma   90.00
#
_symmetry.space_group_name_H-M   'P 1'
#
loop_
_entity.id
_entity.type
_entity.pdbx_description
1 polymer ?
#
loop_
_entity_poly.entity_id
_entity_poly.type
_entity_poly.pdbx_seq_one_letter_code
_entity_poly.pdbx_strand_id
1 'polypeptide(L)'
;MNQRRILWEGAPTIAFIGNYPPRQCGIATFTADLLEAISAEAPETNCWAMVMNDIPDGYLYPPQVRFELNYKNLADYRLAADFLNMNEVDVVCLQHEFGIFGGSYGSYILTLLQNLRMPIVTTLHTILKEPDGG
;
A
#
# COMPACT_ATOMS: atom_id res chain seq x y z
N MET A 1 7.98 31.00 -2.83
CA MET A 1 7.32 29.67 -2.84
C MET A 1 7.37 29.14 -1.42
N ASN A 2 6.21 29.07 -0.75
CA ASN A 2 6.12 28.71 0.66
C ASN A 2 6.12 27.18 0.77
N GLN A 3 7.28 26.56 0.96
CA GLN A 3 7.37 25.14 1.32
C GLN A 3 6.83 25.00 2.74
N ARG A 4 5.57 24.59 2.88
CA ARG A 4 5.05 24.10 4.16
C ARG A 4 5.78 22.80 4.46
N ARG A 5 6.82 22.89 5.30
CA ARG A 5 7.41 21.73 5.97
C ARG A 5 6.28 21.06 6.76
N ILE A 6 5.97 19.82 6.42
CA ILE A 6 5.16 18.98 7.30
C ILE A 6 6.08 18.66 8.47
N LEU A 7 5.80 19.25 9.63
CA LEU A 7 6.53 18.98 10.87
C LEU A 7 5.76 17.86 11.58
N TRP A 8 6.29 16.64 11.52
CA TRP A 8 5.75 15.52 12.27
C TRP A 8 6.23 15.61 13.73
N GLU A 9 5.34 15.40 14.69
CA GLU A 9 5.69 15.30 16.11
C GLU A 9 6.13 13.86 16.43
N GLY A 10 7.22 13.40 15.81
CA GLY A 10 7.75 12.04 15.99
C GLY A 10 8.38 11.44 14.73
N ALA A 11 8.77 10.17 14.86
CA ALA A 11 9.18 9.31 13.75
C ALA A 11 8.00 9.12 12.78
N PRO A 12 8.06 9.64 11.54
CA PRO A 12 6.94 9.50 10.61
C PRO A 12 6.71 8.02 10.29
N THR A 13 5.44 7.63 10.14
CA THR A 13 5.05 6.28 9.76
C THR A 13 4.58 6.24 8.31
N ILE A 14 5.20 5.38 7.51
CA ILE A 14 4.85 5.17 6.10
C ILE A 14 4.37 3.73 5.91
N ALA A 15 3.15 3.58 5.41
CA ALA A 15 2.59 2.29 5.02
C ALA A 15 2.66 2.12 3.50
N PHE A 16 3.30 1.05 3.06
CA PHE A 16 3.38 0.67 1.64
C PHE A 16 2.25 -0.30 1.30
N ILE A 17 1.41 0.04 0.32
CA ILE A 17 0.33 -0.84 -0.15
C ILE A 17 0.75 -1.43 -1.49
N GLY A 18 0.77 -2.75 -1.61
CA GLY A 18 1.18 -3.44 -2.84
C GLY A 18 1.22 -4.95 -2.67
N ASN A 19 2.14 -5.61 -3.37
CA ASN A 19 2.49 -7.01 -3.07
C ASN A 19 3.83 -7.04 -2.32
N TYR A 20 4.20 -8.19 -1.78
CA TYR A 20 5.48 -8.36 -1.09
C TYR A 20 5.98 -9.80 -1.23
N PRO A 21 7.30 -10.07 -1.14
CA PRO A 21 7.80 -11.43 -1.06
C PRO A 21 7.21 -12.16 0.16
N PRO A 22 6.86 -13.45 0.06
CA PRO A 22 7.36 -14.42 -0.91
C PRO A 22 6.52 -14.55 -2.19
N ARG A 23 5.49 -13.71 -2.39
CA ARG A 23 4.73 -13.69 -3.65
C ARG A 23 5.66 -13.31 -4.81
N GLN A 24 5.89 -14.23 -5.73
CA GLN A 24 6.87 -14.09 -6.82
C GLN A 24 6.30 -13.24 -7.97
N CYS A 25 6.42 -11.91 -7.86
CA CYS A 25 6.07 -10.97 -8.93
C CYS A 25 6.93 -9.70 -8.84
N GLY A 26 7.10 -8.99 -9.96
CA GLY A 26 8.00 -7.82 -10.02
C GLY A 26 7.63 -6.72 -9.04
N ILE A 27 6.33 -6.47 -8.86
CA ILE A 27 5.82 -5.45 -7.93
C ILE A 27 6.03 -5.82 -6.45
N ALA A 28 6.11 -7.11 -6.12
CA ALA A 28 6.46 -7.54 -4.78
C ALA A 28 7.91 -7.15 -4.46
N THR A 29 8.84 -7.48 -5.36
CA THR A 29 10.24 -7.07 -5.23
C THR A 29 10.36 -5.55 -5.17
N PHE A 30 9.70 -4.82 -6.06
CA PHE A 30 9.73 -3.35 -6.06
C PHE A 30 9.24 -2.76 -4.73
N THR A 31 8.14 -3.27 -4.18
CA THR A 31 7.58 -2.77 -2.91
C THR A 31 8.55 -3.02 -1.76
N ALA A 32 9.18 -4.19 -1.71
CA ALA A 32 10.19 -4.53 -0.69
C ALA A 32 11.44 -3.65 -0.81
N ASP A 33 11.99 -3.53 -2.02
CA ASP A 33 13.19 -2.73 -2.29
C ASP A 33 12.96 -1.25 -1.95
N LEU A 34 11.78 -0.71 -2.29
CA LEU A 34 11.43 0.68 -1.97
C LEU A 34 11.31 0.89 -0.46
N LEU A 35 10.64 -0.03 0.24
CA LEU A 35 10.51 0.02 1.71
C LEU A 35 11.89 -0.01 2.37
N GLU A 36 12.76 -0.92 1.94
CA GLU A 36 14.12 -1.04 2.46
C GLU A 36 14.95 0.21 2.19
N ALA A 37 14.91 0.73 0.96
CA ALA A 37 15.64 1.94 0.58
C ALA A 37 15.22 3.16 1.40
N ILE A 38 13.91 3.38 1.59
CA ILE A 38 13.41 4.49 2.42
C ILE A 38 13.82 4.30 3.89
N SER A 39 13.76 3.07 4.41
CA SER A 39 14.17 2.76 5.78
C SER A 39 15.67 2.99 6.01
N ALA A 40 16.50 2.77 4.97
CA ALA A 40 17.94 3.00 5.03
C ALA A 40 18.29 4.49 4.97
N GLU A 41 17.61 5.25 4.10
CA GLU A 41 17.86 6.69 3.91
C GLU A 41 17.26 7.56 5.01
N ALA A 42 16.17 7.12 5.65
CA ALA A 42 15.52 7.79 6.78
C ALA A 42 15.24 6.81 7.94
N PRO A 43 16.27 6.41 8.71
CA PRO A 43 16.17 5.39 9.75
C PRO A 43 15.20 5.71 10.90
N GLU A 44 14.87 6.98 11.08
CA GLU A 44 13.86 7.45 12.02
C GLU A 44 12.43 7.23 11.52
N THR A 45 12.23 6.85 10.25
CA THR A 45 10.90 6.59 9.68
C THR A 45 10.49 5.15 9.96
N ASN A 46 9.30 4.96 10.53
CA ASN A 46 8.71 3.64 10.71
C ASN A 46 8.03 3.19 9.41
N CYS A 47 8.72 2.35 8.63
CA CYS A 47 8.20 1.81 7.37
C CYS A 47 7.68 0.38 7.54
N TRP A 48 6.53 0.09 6.95
CA TRP A 48 5.95 -1.25 6.94
C TRP A 48 4.99 -1.44 5.74
N ALA A 49 4.63 -2.68 5.43
CA ALA A 49 3.83 -3.04 4.26
C ALA A 49 2.45 -3.61 4.65
N MET A 50 1.45 -3.24 3.85
CA MET A 50 0.14 -3.87 3.75
C MET A 50 0.05 -4.52 2.38
N VAL A 51 -0.30 -5.81 2.34
CA VAL A 51 -0.10 -6.62 1.13
C VAL A 51 -1.37 -7.27 0.62
N MET A 52 -1.46 -7.37 -0.70
CA MET A 52 -2.56 -8.04 -1.39
C MET A 52 -2.25 -9.53 -1.54
N ASN A 53 -3.01 -10.35 -0.82
CA ASN A 53 -2.94 -11.80 -0.85
C ASN A 53 -3.88 -12.37 -1.90
N ASP A 54 -3.38 -13.27 -2.73
CA ASP A 54 -4.12 -13.96 -3.79
C ASP A 54 -4.50 -15.41 -3.46
N ILE A 55 -4.03 -15.94 -2.33
CA ILE A 55 -4.37 -17.27 -1.81
C ILE A 55 -5.01 -17.19 -0.42
N PRO A 56 -5.96 -18.10 -0.08
CA PRO A 56 -6.69 -18.04 1.19
C PRO A 56 -5.81 -18.13 2.43
N ASP A 57 -4.76 -18.95 2.38
CA ASP A 57 -3.85 -19.19 3.51
C ASP A 57 -2.77 -18.11 3.66
N GLY A 58 -2.74 -17.13 2.76
CA GLY A 58 -1.70 -16.11 2.70
C GLY A 58 -0.31 -16.70 2.46
N TYR A 59 0.72 -15.97 2.86
CA TYR A 59 2.11 -16.40 2.75
C TYR A 59 2.86 -16.22 4.06
N LEU A 60 4.03 -16.85 4.18
CA LEU A 60 4.97 -16.58 5.27
C LEU A 60 5.70 -15.26 5.02
N TYR A 61 5.01 -14.16 5.30
CA TYR A 61 5.56 -12.82 5.17
C TYR A 61 6.56 -12.49 6.30
N PRO A 62 7.54 -11.61 6.03
CA PRO A 62 8.45 -11.14 7.07
C PRO A 62 7.79 -10.05 7.94
N PRO A 63 8.38 -9.68 9.09
CA PRO A 63 7.76 -8.77 10.07
C PRO A 63 7.43 -7.36 9.56
N GLN A 64 8.02 -6.95 8.42
CA GLN A 64 7.70 -5.69 7.76
C GLN A 64 6.26 -5.69 7.23
N VAL A 65 5.69 -6.86 6.90
CA VAL A 65 4.28 -6.97 6.52
C VAL A 65 3.44 -7.03 7.79
N ARG A 66 2.61 -6.00 7.99
CA ARG A 66 1.79 -5.86 9.21
C ARG A 66 0.29 -6.06 8.96
N PHE A 67 -0.12 -6.14 7.70
CA PHE A 67 -1.50 -6.39 7.34
C PHE A 67 -1.58 -7.12 6.00
N GLU A 68 -2.40 -8.17 5.98
CA GLU A 68 -2.67 -9.00 4.80
C GLU A 68 -4.12 -8.82 4.40
N LEU A 69 -4.36 -8.50 3.13
CA LEU A 69 -5.69 -8.26 2.59
C LEU A 69 -6.01 -9.31 1.53
N ASN A 70 -7.16 -10.00 1.63
CA ASN A 70 -7.62 -10.84 0.52
C ASN A 70 -8.15 -9.95 -0.60
N TYR A 71 -7.44 -9.88 -1.73
CA TYR A 71 -7.76 -8.91 -2.79
C TYR A 71 -9.17 -9.06 -3.35
N LYS A 72 -9.79 -10.23 -3.23
CA LYS A 72 -11.14 -10.53 -3.73
C LYS A 72 -12.25 -10.09 -2.79
N ASN A 73 -11.95 -9.74 -1.54
CA ASN A 73 -12.95 -9.40 -0.54
C ASN A 73 -13.04 -7.88 -0.33
N LEU A 74 -14.13 -7.25 -0.80
CA LEU A 74 -14.37 -5.81 -0.63
C LEU A 74 -14.39 -5.37 0.85
N ALA A 75 -14.84 -6.24 1.76
CA ALA A 75 -14.88 -5.91 3.19
C ALA A 75 -13.48 -5.70 3.77
N ASP A 76 -12.48 -6.44 3.28
CA ASP A 76 -11.10 -6.31 3.76
C ASP A 76 -10.50 -4.95 3.41
N TYR A 77 -10.91 -4.33 2.30
CA TYR A 77 -10.48 -2.97 1.93
C TYR A 77 -10.98 -1.92 2.92
N ARG A 78 -12.18 -2.12 3.48
CA ARG A 78 -12.72 -1.24 4.54
C ARG A 78 -11.97 -1.45 5.85
N LEU A 79 -11.73 -2.72 6.23
CA LEU A 79 -10.95 -3.06 7.41
C LEU A 79 -9.51 -2.53 7.32
N ALA A 80 -8.90 -2.60 6.14
CA ALA A 80 -7.58 -2.02 5.88
C ALA A 80 -7.57 -0.50 6.06
N ALA A 81 -8.59 0.22 5.58
CA ALA A 81 -8.71 1.66 5.80
C ALA A 81 -8.85 1.98 7.30
N ASP A 82 -9.68 1.24 8.03
CA ASP A 82 -9.82 1.40 9.48
C ASP A 82 -8.50 1.12 10.21
N PHE A 83 -7.80 0.04 9.83
CA PHE A 83 -6.49 -0.30 10.38
C PHE A 83 -5.46 0.80 10.16
N LEU A 84 -5.36 1.34 8.94
CA LEU A 84 -4.43 2.44 8.61
C LEU A 84 -4.76 3.71 9.41
N ASN A 85 -6.04 4.05 9.53
CA ASN A 85 -6.51 5.21 10.29
C ASN A 85 -6.26 5.08 11.79
N MET A 86 -6.36 3.87 12.36
CA MET A 86 -6.14 3.62 13.79
C MET A 86 -4.66 3.53 14.18
N ASN A 87 -3.78 3.17 13.25
CA ASN A 87 -2.33 3.05 13.48
C ASN A 87 -1.56 4.35 13.20
N GLU A 88 -2.26 5.50 13.13
CA GLU A 88 -1.66 6.84 12.97
C GLU A 88 -0.61 6.90 11.84
N VAL A 89 -0.92 6.27 10.69
CA VAL A 89 -0.04 6.35 9.51
C VAL A 89 -0.05 7.76 8.96
N ASP A 90 1.14 8.34 8.80
CA ASP A 90 1.32 9.70 8.31
C ASP A 90 1.20 9.80 6.79
N VAL A 91 1.67 8.78 6.06
CA VAL A 91 1.62 8.70 4.59
C VAL A 91 1.38 7.27 4.12
N VAL A 92 0.51 7.09 3.13
CA VAL A 92 0.36 5.83 2.39
C VAL A 92 1.09 5.91 1.06
N CYS A 93 1.94 4.92 0.77
CA CYS A 93 2.62 4.75 -0.52
C CYS A 93 2.01 3.57 -1.29
N LEU A 94 1.12 3.85 -2.22
CA LEU A 94 0.42 2.85 -3.03
C LEU A 94 1.21 2.47 -4.28
N GLN A 95 1.51 1.19 -4.43
CA GLN A 95 2.04 0.58 -5.65
C GLN A 95 0.88 0.01 -6.46
N HIS A 96 0.49 0.71 -7.52
CA HIS A 96 -0.64 0.30 -8.35
C HIS A 96 -0.19 -0.38 -9.64
N GLU A 97 -0.71 -1.58 -9.89
CA GLU A 97 -0.53 -2.33 -11.13
C GLU A 97 -1.84 -3.03 -11.51
N PHE A 98 -2.08 -3.16 -12.82
CA PHE A 98 -3.24 -3.91 -13.32
C PHE A 98 -3.21 -5.37 -12.84
N GLY A 99 -4.35 -5.83 -12.31
CA GLY A 99 -4.55 -7.23 -11.87
C GLY A 99 -4.23 -7.50 -10.40
N ILE A 100 -3.80 -6.50 -9.62
CA ILE A 100 -3.52 -6.67 -8.18
C ILE A 100 -4.79 -6.53 -7.32
N PHE A 101 -5.62 -5.54 -7.63
CA PHE A 101 -6.79 -5.19 -6.83
C PHE A 101 -8.06 -5.88 -7.36
N GLY A 102 -9.00 -6.16 -6.46
CA GLY A 102 -10.28 -6.79 -6.78
C GLY A 102 -11.32 -5.81 -7.32
N GLY A 103 -12.44 -6.37 -7.78
CA GLY A 103 -13.52 -5.61 -8.41
C GLY A 103 -13.25 -5.31 -9.89
N SER A 104 -14.24 -4.73 -10.57
CA SER A 104 -14.09 -4.31 -11.97
C SER A 104 -12.92 -3.33 -12.05
N TYR A 105 -11.94 -3.60 -12.90
CA TYR A 105 -10.72 -2.78 -13.10
C TYR A 105 -9.97 -2.44 -11.80
N GLY A 106 -10.03 -3.31 -10.79
CA GLY A 106 -9.38 -3.04 -9.50
C GLY A 106 -10.11 -2.04 -8.60
N SER A 107 -11.37 -1.69 -8.91
CA SER A 107 -12.17 -0.67 -8.21
C SER A 107 -12.27 -0.82 -6.69
N TYR A 108 -12.00 -2.00 -6.11
CA TYR A 108 -11.99 -2.15 -4.65
C TYR A 108 -10.92 -1.29 -3.98
N ILE A 109 -9.81 -0.99 -4.66
CA ILE A 109 -8.80 -0.07 -4.11
C ILE A 109 -9.40 1.31 -3.83
N LEU A 110 -10.36 1.77 -4.64
CA LEU A 110 -11.03 3.05 -4.42
C LEU A 110 -11.81 3.07 -3.11
N THR A 111 -12.36 1.92 -2.68
CA THR A 111 -13.03 1.81 -1.38
C THR A 111 -12.05 2.04 -0.23
N LEU A 112 -10.83 1.50 -0.32
CA LEU A 112 -9.79 1.77 0.66
C LEU A 112 -9.41 3.25 0.64
N LEU A 113 -9.01 3.78 -0.53
CA LEU A 113 -8.46 5.13 -0.67
C LEU A 113 -9.45 6.23 -0.27
N GLN A 114 -10.75 6.06 -0.57
CA GLN A 114 -11.79 7.02 -0.19
C GLN A 114 -12.00 7.12 1.34
N ASN A 115 -11.57 6.12 2.10
CA ASN A 115 -11.74 6.06 3.55
C ASN A 115 -10.45 6.37 4.33
N LEU A 116 -9.34 6.63 3.64
CA LEU A 116 -8.08 7.04 4.27
C LEU A 116 -8.11 8.50 4.73
N ARG A 117 -7.53 8.77 5.91
CA ARG A 117 -7.48 10.11 6.52
C ARG A 117 -6.10 10.78 6.41
N MET A 118 -5.16 10.10 5.78
CA MET A 118 -3.78 10.53 5.56
C MET A 118 -3.51 10.72 4.06
N PRO A 119 -2.50 11.53 3.67
CA PRO A 119 -2.10 11.69 2.27
C PRO A 119 -1.65 10.38 1.62
N ILE A 120 -1.94 10.25 0.34
CA ILE A 120 -1.61 9.09 -0.50
C ILE A 120 -0.63 9.52 -1.59
N VAL A 121 0.48 8.81 -1.70
CA VAL A 121 1.41 8.87 -2.83
C VAL A 121 1.21 7.60 -3.64
N THR A 122 0.90 7.70 -4.93
CA THR A 122 0.66 6.54 -5.80
C THR A 122 1.70 6.45 -6.91
N THR A 123 2.29 5.28 -7.04
CA THR A 123 3.11 4.89 -8.20
C THR A 123 2.27 4.02 -9.12
N LEU A 124 2.10 4.45 -10.37
CA LEU A 124 1.39 3.70 -11.41
C LEU A 124 2.41 2.90 -12.23
N HIS A 125 2.50 1.60 -12.00
CA HIS A 125 3.46 0.71 -12.66
C HIS A 125 3.01 0.29 -14.05
N THR A 126 1.71 0.06 -14.21
CA THR A 126 1.09 -0.18 -15.50
C THR A 126 -0.21 0.59 -15.59
N ILE A 127 -0.45 1.20 -16.75
CA ILE A 127 -1.72 1.81 -17.13
C ILE A 127 -2.19 1.22 -18.46
N LEU A 128 -3.50 1.02 -18.63
CA LEU A 128 -4.04 0.65 -19.93
C LEU A 128 -3.75 1.77 -20.92
N LYS A 129 -3.18 1.40 -22.07
CA LYS A 129 -2.88 2.34 -23.16
C LYS A 129 -4.16 3.00 -23.69
N GLU A 130 -5.23 2.22 -23.77
CA GLU A 130 -6.55 2.63 -24.24
C GLU A 130 -7.56 2.24 -23.16
N PRO A 131 -7.86 3.14 -22.20
CA PRO A 131 -8.85 2.87 -21.18
C PRO A 131 -10.26 2.86 -21.78
N ASP A 132 -11.09 1.94 -21.34
CA ASP A 132 -12.52 1.89 -21.63
C ASP A 132 -13.35 2.29 -20.39
N GLY A 133 -14.67 2.17 -20.48
CA GLY A 133 -15.60 2.71 -19.48
C GLY A 133 -15.62 1.99 -18.14
N GLY A 134 -14.94 0.85 -18.00
CA GLY A 134 -14.99 0.04 -16.78
C GLY A 134 -16.23 -0.84 -16.62
#